data_AF-A0A937XSI8-F1
#
_entry.id   AF-A0A937XSI8-F1
#
_cell.length_a   1.000
_cell.length_b   1.000
_cell.length_c   1.000
_cell.angle_alpha   90.00
_cell.angle_beta   90.00
_cell.angle_gamma   90.00
#
_symmetry.space_group_name_H-M   'P 1'
#
loop_
_entity.id
_entity.type
_entity.pdbx_description
1 polymer ?
#
loop_
_entity_poly.entity_id
_entity_poly.type
_entity_poly.pdbx_seq_one_letter_code
_entity_poly.pdbx_strand_id
1 'polypeptide(L)'
;MAKSKYVMFVMTNCVPGADVEFNDWYDRIHVPDVLKVPGIVAAQRYKLTSEQRRTTRPNFGYLAVYEVESSDLRGTFAAMNEGLKDAYKSASLDPDTWAYFFKPVGRRQVKAVSRPAARKKAGKAASAKGKKRPVNPSASRAKGGAAARKRR
;
A
#
# COMPACT_ATOMS: atom_id res chain seq x y z
N MET A 1 -9.72 32.31 6.85
CA MET A 1 -8.62 31.93 7.76
C MET A 1 -7.79 30.83 7.11
N ALA A 2 -6.47 30.78 7.33
CA ALA A 2 -5.60 29.76 6.74
C ALA A 2 -5.92 28.37 7.33
N LYS A 3 -6.01 27.34 6.47
CA LYS A 3 -6.23 25.95 6.92
C LYS A 3 -4.91 25.35 7.41
N SER A 4 -4.96 24.63 8.52
CA SER A 4 -3.85 23.82 9.03
C SER A 4 -4.04 22.36 8.61
N LYS A 5 -2.92 21.65 8.40
CA LYS A 5 -2.93 20.21 8.17
C LYS A 5 -2.85 19.46 9.49
N TYR A 6 -3.57 18.36 9.60
CA TYR A 6 -3.53 17.42 10.70
C TYR A 6 -3.59 15.99 10.17
N VAL A 7 -3.20 15.03 11.00
CA VAL A 7 -3.49 13.62 10.81
C VAL A 7 -4.27 13.12 12.01
N MET A 8 -5.31 12.33 11.77
CA MET A 8 -6.06 11.63 12.81
C MET A 8 -5.72 10.14 12.75
N PHE A 9 -5.30 9.60 13.88
CA PHE A 9 -5.00 8.18 14.03
C PHE A 9 -6.13 7.57 14.83
N VAL A 10 -6.77 6.53 14.27
CA VAL A 10 -7.84 5.78 14.91
C VAL A 10 -7.40 4.33 15.05
N MET A 11 -7.23 3.86 16.28
CA MET A 11 -6.87 2.48 16.60
C MET A 11 -8.11 1.77 17.14
N THR A 12 -8.41 0.59 16.63
CA THR A 12 -9.66 -0.12 16.93
C THR A 12 -9.53 -1.63 16.71
N ASN A 13 -10.52 -2.37 17.18
CA ASN A 13 -10.72 -3.80 16.92
C ASN A 13 -12.08 -4.03 16.27
N CYS A 14 -12.23 -5.21 15.66
CA CYS A 14 -13.55 -5.77 15.42
C CYS A 14 -13.98 -6.59 16.65
N VAL A 15 -15.30 -6.77 16.80
CA VAL A 15 -15.83 -7.79 17.70
C VAL A 15 -15.25 -9.17 17.30
N PRO A 16 -14.90 -10.05 18.26
CA PRO A 16 -14.34 -11.36 17.94
C PRO A 16 -15.18 -12.15 16.94
N GLY A 17 -14.56 -12.58 15.84
CA GLY A 17 -15.23 -13.33 14.77
C GLY A 17 -15.94 -12.48 13.71
N ALA A 18 -15.99 -11.16 13.88
CA ALA A 18 -16.66 -10.24 12.96
C ALA A 18 -15.72 -9.55 11.96
N ASP A 19 -14.50 -10.06 11.75
CA ASP A 19 -13.49 -9.42 10.89
C ASP A 19 -14.01 -9.09 9.48
N VAL A 20 -14.74 -10.01 8.84
CA VAL A 20 -15.24 -9.81 7.47
C VAL A 20 -16.26 -8.68 7.44
N GLU A 21 -17.29 -8.75 8.30
CA GLU A 21 -18.33 -7.73 8.41
C GLU A 21 -17.75 -6.37 8.77
N PHE A 22 -16.82 -6.34 9.74
CA PHE A 22 -16.12 -5.12 10.14
C PHE A 22 -15.37 -4.48 8.96
N ASN A 23 -14.60 -5.26 8.20
CA ASN A 23 -13.84 -4.71 7.10
C ASN A 23 -14.74 -4.25 5.94
N ASP A 24 -15.77 -5.02 5.61
CA ASP A 24 -16.74 -4.66 4.56
C ASP A 24 -17.51 -3.39 4.92
N TRP A 25 -18.00 -3.28 6.15
CA TRP A 25 -18.65 -2.07 6.64
C TRP A 25 -17.71 -0.87 6.58
N TYR A 26 -16.46 -1.04 7.00
CA TYR A 26 -15.51 0.07 7.04
C TYR A 26 -15.19 0.60 5.64
N ASP A 27 -15.01 -0.29 4.67
CA ASP A 27 -14.62 0.06 3.31
C ASP A 27 -15.80 0.61 2.49
N ARG A 28 -17.01 0.07 2.72
CA ARG A 28 -18.20 0.40 1.91
C ARG A 28 -19.07 1.50 2.50
N ILE A 29 -19.00 1.73 3.81
CA ILE A 29 -19.88 2.66 4.53
C ILE A 29 -19.05 3.67 5.31
N HIS A 30 -18.26 3.21 6.28
CA HIS A 30 -17.63 4.13 7.23
C HIS A 30 -16.65 5.11 6.57
N VAL A 31 -15.63 4.63 5.85
CA VAL A 31 -14.65 5.50 5.19
C VAL A 31 -15.30 6.42 4.16
N PRO A 32 -16.20 5.94 3.27
CA PRO A 32 -16.94 6.82 2.38
C PRO A 32 -17.71 7.93 3.10
N ASP A 33 -18.34 7.64 4.24
CA ASP A 33 -19.05 8.66 5.02
C ASP A 33 -18.10 9.63 5.73
N VAL A 34 -16.98 9.13 6.28
CA VAL A 34 -15.94 9.99 6.88
C VAL A 34 -15.37 10.96 5.84
N LEU A 35 -15.16 10.51 4.60
CA LEU A 35 -14.66 11.35 3.51
C LEU A 35 -15.65 12.43 3.04
N LYS A 36 -16.93 12.34 3.42
CA LYS A 36 -17.91 13.42 3.17
C LYS A 36 -17.79 14.55 4.19
N VAL A 37 -17.12 14.32 5.33
CA VAL A 37 -16.98 15.34 6.38
C VAL A 37 -16.07 16.48 5.89
N PRO A 38 -16.53 17.74 5.91
CA PRO A 38 -15.72 18.88 5.48
C PRO A 38 -14.39 18.98 6.24
N GLY A 39 -13.30 18.91 5.49
CA GLY A 39 -11.94 19.00 6.01
C GLY A 39 -11.21 17.67 6.09
N ILE A 40 -11.88 16.51 5.99
CA ILE A 40 -11.19 15.23 5.80
C ILE A 40 -10.85 15.09 4.31
N VAL A 41 -9.57 14.89 3.98
CA VAL A 41 -9.10 14.90 2.57
C VAL A 41 -8.55 13.56 2.10
N ALA A 42 -8.19 12.66 3.02
CA ALA A 42 -7.77 11.31 2.70
C ALA A 42 -8.04 10.36 3.87
N ALA A 43 -8.16 9.07 3.56
CA ALA A 43 -8.30 7.98 4.51
C ALA A 43 -7.52 6.76 4.02
N GLN A 44 -6.81 6.09 4.91
CA GLN A 44 -6.18 4.80 4.64
C GLN A 44 -6.28 3.90 5.87
N ARG A 45 -6.62 2.63 5.64
CA ARG A 45 -6.68 1.61 6.68
C ARG A 45 -5.48 0.69 6.62
N TYR A 46 -5.15 0.14 7.78
CA TYR A 46 -4.04 -0.77 8.01
C TYR A 46 -4.46 -1.85 9.00
N LYS A 47 -3.93 -3.06 8.80
CA LYS A 47 -4.01 -4.16 9.76
C LYS A 47 -2.65 -4.31 10.46
N LEU A 48 -2.67 -4.55 11.77
CA LEU A 48 -1.46 -4.81 12.54
C LEU A 48 -0.80 -6.11 12.05
N THR A 49 0.48 -6.04 11.71
CA THR A 49 1.26 -7.19 11.21
C THR A 49 1.88 -7.98 12.36
N SER A 50 2.30 -9.23 12.10
CA SER A 50 3.08 -10.03 13.05
C SER A 50 4.42 -9.38 13.41
N GLU A 51 5.04 -8.70 12.45
CA GLU A 51 6.37 -8.11 12.55
C GLU A 51 6.31 -6.76 13.28
N GLN A 52 6.76 -6.73 14.53
CA GLN A 52 6.73 -5.52 15.34
C GLN A 52 8.14 -5.13 15.81
N ARG A 53 8.41 -3.83 15.82
CA ARG A 53 9.70 -3.30 16.32
C ARG A 53 9.84 -3.46 17.83
N ARG A 54 8.73 -3.40 18.56
CA ARG A 54 8.67 -3.63 20.01
C ARG A 54 8.12 -5.02 20.29
N THR A 55 8.54 -5.61 21.40
CA THR A 55 7.99 -6.88 21.92
C THR A 55 6.58 -6.69 22.48
N THR A 56 6.30 -5.53 23.11
CA THR A 56 4.96 -5.15 23.53
C THR A 56 4.11 -4.83 22.31
N ARG A 57 2.95 -5.49 22.21
CA ARG A 57 1.97 -5.23 21.14
C ARG A 57 0.88 -4.28 21.62
N PRO A 58 0.37 -3.39 20.76
CA PRO A 58 -0.83 -2.63 21.07
C PRO A 58 -2.03 -3.58 21.15
N ASN A 59 -3.03 -3.20 21.94
CA ASN A 59 -4.28 -3.96 22.06
C ASN A 59 -5.22 -3.80 20.85
N PHE A 60 -4.76 -3.17 19.76
CA PHE A 60 -5.57 -2.86 18.58
C PHE A 60 -5.01 -3.56 17.34
N GLY A 61 -5.88 -4.29 16.64
CA GLY A 61 -5.57 -5.02 15.41
C GLY A 61 -5.66 -4.17 14.15
N TYR A 62 -6.31 -3.01 14.21
CA TYR A 62 -6.51 -2.13 13.05
C TYR A 62 -6.14 -0.68 13.36
N LEU A 63 -5.68 0.02 12.33
CA LEU A 63 -5.41 1.46 12.33
C LEU A 63 -6.08 2.10 11.10
N ALA A 64 -6.82 3.17 11.30
CA ALA A 64 -7.20 4.09 10.23
C ALA A 64 -6.45 5.42 10.42
N VAL A 65 -5.89 5.92 9.33
CA VAL A 65 -5.23 7.23 9.27
C VAL A 65 -6.04 8.12 8.35
N TYR A 66 -6.47 9.27 8.87
CA TYR A 66 -7.17 10.29 8.11
C TYR A 66 -6.31 11.55 8.00
N GLU A 67 -6.20 12.12 6.80
CA GLU A 67 -5.60 13.43 6.60
C GLU A 67 -6.67 14.51 6.68
N VAL A 68 -6.39 15.58 7.42
CA VAL A 68 -7.37 16.64 7.70
C VAL A 68 -6.78 18.00 7.37
N GLU A 69 -7.52 18.81 6.61
CA GLU A 69 -7.21 20.20 6.31
C GLU A 69 -8.33 21.10 6.83
N SER A 70 -8.12 21.74 7.97
CA SER A 70 -9.15 22.56 8.62
C SER A 70 -8.57 23.83 9.25
N SER A 71 -9.36 24.90 9.20
CA SER A 71 -9.13 26.13 9.98
C SER A 71 -9.84 26.09 11.35
N ASP A 72 -10.77 25.15 11.53
CA ASP A 72 -11.47 24.89 12.79
C ASP A 72 -11.57 23.36 12.99
N LEU A 73 -10.54 22.81 13.63
CA LEU A 73 -10.47 21.36 13.86
C LEU A 73 -11.60 20.88 14.78
N ARG A 74 -12.03 21.71 15.74
CA ARG A 74 -13.12 21.37 16.66
C ARG A 74 -14.44 21.25 15.90
N GLY A 75 -14.74 22.21 15.02
CA GLY A 75 -15.91 22.16 14.15
C GLY A 75 -15.89 20.96 13.21
N THR A 76 -14.74 20.66 12.59
CA THR A 76 -14.59 19.43 11.77
C THR A 76 -14.87 18.17 12.59
N PHE A 77 -14.34 18.06 13.81
CA PHE A 77 -14.58 16.90 14.67
C PHE A 77 -16.04 16.80 15.14
N ALA A 78 -16.68 17.93 15.46
CA ALA A 78 -18.10 17.95 15.81
C ALA A 78 -18.98 17.49 14.63
N ALA A 79 -18.70 17.97 13.42
CA ALA A 79 -19.40 17.53 12.21
C ALA A 79 -19.18 16.04 11.92
N MET A 80 -17.97 15.52 12.17
CA MET A 80 -17.69 14.09 12.06
C MET A 80 -18.53 13.27 13.06
N ASN A 81 -18.56 13.67 14.33
CA ASN A 81 -19.30 12.93 15.36
C ASN A 81 -20.81 12.93 15.07
N GLU A 82 -21.36 14.06 14.63
CA GLU A 82 -22.77 14.15 14.28
C GLU A 82 -23.10 13.34 13.02
N GLY A 83 -22.30 13.48 11.96
CA GLY A 83 -22.52 12.79 10.68
C GLY A 83 -22.33 11.27 10.74
N LEU A 84 -21.55 10.78 11.71
CA LEU A 84 -21.22 9.36 11.85
C LEU A 84 -21.85 8.70 13.09
N LYS A 85 -22.73 9.39 13.81
CA LYS A 85 -23.38 8.88 15.03
C LYS A 85 -24.04 7.51 14.87
N ASP A 86 -24.54 7.21 13.67
CA ASP A 86 -25.15 5.92 13.35
C ASP A 86 -24.12 4.89 12.85
N ALA A 87 -23.04 5.34 12.21
CA ALA A 87 -21.95 4.47 11.80
C ALA A 87 -21.26 3.82 13.03
N TYR A 88 -21.11 4.56 14.14
CA TYR A 88 -20.57 4.02 15.39
C TYR A 88 -21.43 2.91 16.04
N LYS A 89 -22.63 2.63 15.51
CA LYS A 89 -23.52 1.55 16.00
C LYS A 89 -23.32 0.22 15.26
N SER A 90 -22.30 0.09 14.41
CA SER A 90 -22.03 -1.20 13.76
C SER A 90 -21.79 -2.28 14.81
N ALA A 91 -22.53 -3.40 14.71
CA ALA A 91 -22.39 -4.53 15.63
C ALA A 91 -21.01 -5.21 15.53
N SER A 92 -20.27 -4.97 14.45
CA SER A 92 -18.94 -5.53 14.22
C SER A 92 -17.80 -4.69 14.81
N LEU A 93 -18.06 -3.47 15.29
CA LEU A 93 -17.05 -2.54 15.82
C LEU A 93 -16.88 -2.76 17.33
N ASP A 94 -15.64 -2.93 17.79
CA ASP A 94 -15.34 -2.92 19.22
C ASP A 94 -15.42 -1.47 19.75
N PRO A 95 -16.17 -1.21 20.84
CA PRO A 95 -16.31 0.13 21.40
C PRO A 95 -15.00 0.68 21.97
N ASP A 96 -14.00 -0.14 22.32
CA ASP A 96 -12.67 0.35 22.67
C ASP A 96 -11.97 0.84 21.40
N THR A 97 -12.17 2.13 21.10
CA THR A 97 -11.60 2.80 19.94
C THR A 97 -10.90 4.07 20.37
N TRP A 98 -9.63 4.20 19.99
CA TRP A 98 -8.79 5.33 20.34
C TRP A 98 -8.61 6.25 19.13
N ALA A 99 -8.93 7.53 19.27
CA ALA A 99 -8.80 8.53 18.20
C ALA A 99 -8.02 9.75 18.68
N TYR A 100 -6.93 10.09 17.96
CA TYR A 100 -6.06 11.22 18.30
C TYR A 100 -5.70 12.04 17.06
N PHE A 101 -5.67 13.36 17.22
CA PHE A 101 -5.22 14.30 16.19
C PHE A 101 -3.79 14.76 16.45
N PHE A 102 -3.00 14.84 15.39
CA PHE A 102 -1.63 15.34 15.40
C PHE A 102 -1.45 16.43 14.35
N LYS A 103 -0.70 17.47 14.69
CA LYS A 103 -0.29 18.52 13.76
C LYS A 103 1.16 18.28 13.34
N PRO A 104 1.53 18.42 12.05
CA PRO A 104 2.92 18.35 11.65
C PRO A 104 3.69 19.52 12.26
N VAL A 105 4.83 19.21 12.88
CA VAL A 105 5.76 20.21 13.42
C VAL A 105 6.76 20.68 12.34
N GLY A 106 6.98 19.86 11.30
CA GLY A 106 7.90 20.16 10.21
C GLY A 106 7.45 19.60 8.86
N ARG A 107 8.24 19.86 7.82
CA ARG A 107 7.96 19.37 6.46
C ARG A 107 8.22 17.87 6.36
N ARG A 108 7.36 17.16 5.62
CA ARG A 108 7.57 15.75 5.25
C ARG A 108 8.90 15.60 4.49
N GLN A 109 9.78 14.78 5.01
CA GLN A 109 11.04 14.42 4.35
C GLN A 109 10.85 13.11 3.58
N VAL A 110 11.40 13.05 2.37
CA VAL A 110 11.40 11.84 1.53
C VAL A 110 12.84 11.53 1.12
N LYS A 111 13.19 10.25 1.01
CA LYS A 111 14.50 9.88 0.43
C LYS A 111 14.54 10.34 -1.02
N ALA A 112 15.67 10.90 -1.45
CA ALA A 112 15.92 11.09 -2.87
C ALA A 112 15.97 9.71 -3.53
N VAL A 113 15.06 9.45 -4.48
CA VAL A 113 15.09 8.22 -5.27
C VAL A 113 16.27 8.32 -6.23
N SER A 114 17.27 7.44 -6.11
CA SER A 114 18.34 7.35 -7.11
C SER A 114 17.74 6.82 -8.41
N ARG A 115 17.80 7.62 -9.49
CA ARG A 115 17.45 7.12 -10.82
C ARG A 115 18.50 6.09 -11.26
N PRO A 116 18.11 4.97 -11.91
CA PRO A 116 19.07 4.09 -12.54
C PRO A 116 19.84 4.85 -13.62
N ALA A 117 21.17 4.66 -13.67
CA ALA A 117 22.02 5.27 -14.68
C ALA A 117 21.54 4.88 -16.09
N ALA A 118 21.35 5.87 -16.97
CA ALA A 118 20.96 5.63 -18.35
C ALA A 118 21.97 4.70 -19.02
N ARG A 119 21.48 3.58 -19.58
CA ARG A 119 22.25 2.64 -20.39
C ARG A 119 22.94 3.40 -21.52
N LYS A 120 24.28 3.53 -21.47
CA LYS A 120 25.06 4.10 -22.58
C LYS A 120 24.71 3.33 -23.86
N LYS A 121 24.16 4.02 -24.86
CA LYS A 121 24.00 3.47 -26.22
C LYS A 121 25.38 3.06 -26.72
N ALA A 122 25.58 1.76 -26.97
CA ALA A 122 26.74 1.29 -27.72
C ALA A 122 26.66 1.88 -29.13
N GLY A 123 27.60 2.78 -29.44
CA GLY A 123 27.79 3.32 -30.78
C GLY A 123 28.17 2.22 -31.77
N LYS A 124 27.57 2.27 -32.95
CA LYS A 124 27.84 1.35 -34.05
C LYS A 124 28.92 1.95 -34.97
N ALA A 125 29.73 1.05 -35.53
CA ALA A 125 30.52 1.13 -36.76
C ALA A 125 32.03 1.48 -36.67
N ALA A 126 32.85 0.49 -37.05
CA ALA A 126 33.82 0.62 -38.14
C ALA A 126 34.16 -0.77 -38.71
N SER A 127 34.26 -0.85 -40.03
CA SER A 127 34.55 -2.02 -40.87
C SER A 127 35.98 -1.94 -41.40
N ALA A 128 36.71 -3.07 -41.51
CA ALA A 128 37.72 -3.29 -42.57
C ALA A 128 38.26 -4.74 -42.64
N LYS A 129 37.94 -5.40 -43.77
CA LYS A 129 38.66 -6.43 -44.56
C LYS A 129 39.89 -7.18 -43.98
N GLY A 130 39.75 -8.52 -43.89
CA GLY A 130 40.38 -9.47 -44.82
C GLY A 130 41.70 -10.18 -44.43
N LYS A 131 41.66 -11.52 -44.24
CA LYS A 131 42.46 -12.52 -45.00
C LYS A 131 42.21 -13.97 -44.56
N LYS A 132 41.87 -14.78 -45.57
CA LYS A 132 42.15 -16.22 -45.82
C LYS A 132 41.60 -17.30 -44.86
N ARG A 133 40.67 -18.10 -45.42
CA ARG A 133 40.33 -19.47 -45.02
C ARG A 133 41.53 -20.41 -45.20
N PRO A 134 41.56 -21.51 -44.43
CA PRO A 134 41.79 -22.82 -45.03
C PRO A 134 40.54 -23.69 -44.89
N VAL A 135 40.29 -24.41 -45.98
CA VAL A 135 39.42 -25.56 -46.09
C VAL A 135 40.12 -26.76 -45.45
N ASN A 136 39.39 -27.60 -44.72
CA ASN A 136 39.24 -28.99 -45.17
C ASN A 136 38.08 -29.74 -44.48
N PRO A 137 37.54 -30.79 -45.15
CA PRO A 137 36.25 -31.42 -44.87
C PRO A 137 36.41 -32.77 -44.15
N SER A 138 35.29 -33.51 -44.08
CA SER A 138 35.08 -34.85 -43.51
C SER A 138 34.52 -34.80 -42.09
N ALA A 139 33.52 -35.58 -41.69
CA ALA A 139 32.65 -36.54 -42.34
C ALA A 139 31.38 -36.60 -41.45
N SER A 140 30.19 -36.40 -42.01
CA SER A 140 29.26 -37.48 -42.39
C SER A 140 28.76 -38.32 -41.20
N ARG A 141 27.43 -38.18 -40.95
CA ARG A 141 26.43 -39.25 -40.71
C ARG A 141 26.60 -40.10 -39.44
N ALA A 142 25.57 -40.63 -38.77
CA ALA A 142 24.16 -40.79 -39.06
C ALA A 142 23.40 -41.19 -37.76
N LYS A 143 22.09 -40.92 -37.76
CA LYS A 143 20.97 -41.80 -37.35
C LYS A 143 20.90 -42.42 -35.94
N GLY A 144 19.69 -42.30 -35.37
CA GLY A 144 19.02 -43.32 -34.54
C GLY A 144 18.66 -42.80 -33.15
N GLY A 145 17.43 -42.86 -32.65
CA GLY A 145 16.20 -43.46 -33.15
C GLY A 145 15.00 -43.09 -32.27
N ALA A 146 13.81 -43.32 -32.84
CA ALA A 146 12.51 -43.51 -32.22
C ALA A 146 12.55 -44.49 -31.03
N ALA A 147 11.58 -44.66 -30.14
CA ALA A 147 10.28 -44.09 -29.78
C ALA A 147 9.77 -44.91 -28.56
N ALA A 148 8.57 -44.55 -28.07
CA ALA A 148 7.65 -45.35 -27.24
C ALA A 148 7.95 -45.40 -25.73
N ARG A 149 7.12 -44.86 -24.81
CA ARG A 149 5.67 -45.03 -24.53
C ARG A 149 5.37 -46.31 -23.73
N LYS A 150 4.96 -46.13 -22.47
CA LYS A 150 3.89 -46.84 -21.70
C LYS A 150 3.91 -46.26 -20.28
N ARG A 151 2.90 -45.50 -19.83
CA ARG A 151 1.62 -45.98 -19.25
C ARG A 151 1.80 -47.11 -18.25
N ARG A 152 1.76 -46.76 -16.96
CA ARG A 152 0.86 -47.35 -15.97
C ARG A 152 0.60 -46.33 -14.87
#